data_AF-A0A093XTA7-F1
#
_entry.id   AF-A0A093XTA7-F1
#
_cell.length_a   1.000
_cell.length_b   1.000
_cell.length_c   1.000
_cell.angle_alpha   90.00
_cell.angle_beta   90.00
_cell.angle_gamma   90.00
#
_symmetry.space_group_name_H-M   'P 1'
#
loop_
_entity.id
_entity.type
_entity.pdbx_description
1 polymer ?
#
loop_
_entity_poly.entity_id
_entity_poly.type
_entity_poly.pdbx_seq_one_letter_code
_entity_poly.pdbx_strand_id
1 'polypeptide(L)'
;MEQPITIKVLMIHGYGQSGPHLDKKSSRLQRAVREALTNRTGICDVAFCFPTAQCRIPIPDLPDPDKSEGGEELGNLDMWTWCMDYSSGGNKFFDETKKISDLSNALDSIAEIIRQHGPFDGVIGFSSGACIAALIASLLEEGRKEAFENWMAENAAIEICSMLLRVQPRPPHVLSILPTADPNTDTTRSGQMGHSC
;
A
#
# COMPACT_ATOMS: atom_id res chain seq x y z
N MET A 1 20.36 12.59 -23.60
CA MET A 1 19.32 13.00 -22.64
C MET A 1 19.13 11.83 -21.70
N GLU A 2 19.46 12.00 -20.42
CA GLU A 2 19.18 10.98 -19.41
C GLU A 2 17.67 10.80 -19.28
N GLN A 3 17.21 9.55 -19.14
CA GLN A 3 15.78 9.29 -19.00
C GLN A 3 15.29 9.81 -17.64
N PRO A 4 14.09 10.40 -17.56
CA PRO A 4 13.54 10.89 -16.30
C PRO A 4 13.41 9.76 -15.28
N ILE A 5 13.70 10.06 -14.02
CA ILE A 5 13.59 9.09 -12.92
C ILE A 5 12.10 8.80 -12.73
N THR A 6 11.71 7.53 -12.71
CA THR A 6 10.32 7.14 -12.46
C THR A 6 10.17 6.67 -11.01
N ILE A 7 9.32 7.35 -10.25
CA ILE A 7 8.86 6.91 -8.93
C ILE A 7 7.72 5.92 -9.12
N LYS A 8 7.87 4.69 -8.61
CA LYS A 8 6.85 3.63 -8.70
C LYS A 8 6.14 3.45 -7.37
N VAL A 9 4.82 3.59 -7.35
CA VAL A 9 4.00 3.43 -6.14
C VAL A 9 3.15 2.16 -6.23
N LEU A 10 3.26 1.29 -5.23
CA LEU A 10 2.40 0.12 -5.06
C LEU A 10 1.07 0.53 -4.42
N MET A 11 -0.04 0.15 -5.02
CA MET A 11 -1.39 0.55 -4.60
C MET A 11 -2.20 -0.67 -4.13
N ILE A 12 -2.50 -0.75 -2.83
CA ILE A 12 -3.12 -1.92 -2.20
C ILE A 12 -4.61 -1.67 -1.90
N HIS A 13 -5.50 -2.40 -2.58
CA HIS A 13 -6.95 -2.25 -2.42
C HIS A 13 -7.47 -2.81 -1.09
N GLY A 14 -8.66 -2.36 -0.68
CA GLY A 14 -9.35 -2.86 0.50
C GLY A 14 -10.18 -4.11 0.24
N TYR A 15 -10.81 -4.65 1.28
CA TYR A 15 -11.70 -5.80 1.22
C TYR A 15 -12.85 -5.57 0.22
N GLY A 16 -13.19 -6.60 -0.58
CA GLY A 16 -14.29 -6.55 -1.54
C GLY A 16 -14.01 -5.68 -2.77
N GLN A 17 -12.74 -5.34 -3.04
CA GLN A 17 -12.33 -4.51 -4.16
C GLN A 17 -11.28 -5.25 -5.01
N SER A 18 -10.88 -4.64 -6.12
CA SER A 18 -9.76 -5.09 -6.94
C SER A 18 -8.84 -3.92 -7.29
N GLY A 19 -7.69 -4.21 -7.91
CA GLY A 19 -6.77 -3.19 -8.41
C GLY A 19 -7.45 -2.14 -9.30
N PRO A 20 -8.19 -2.54 -10.36
CA PRO A 20 -8.94 -1.61 -11.20
C PRO A 20 -9.97 -0.74 -10.46
N HIS A 21 -10.60 -1.24 -9.39
CA HIS A 21 -11.49 -0.44 -8.56
C HIS A 21 -10.73 0.65 -7.82
N LEU A 22 -9.60 0.30 -7.20
CA LEU A 22 -8.77 1.27 -6.48
C LEU A 22 -8.18 2.30 -7.45
N ASP A 23 -7.76 1.90 -8.65
CA ASP A 23 -7.26 2.81 -9.70
C ASP A 23 -8.28 3.93 -9.97
N LYS A 24 -9.50 3.55 -10.37
CA LYS A 24 -10.58 4.52 -10.63
C LYS A 24 -10.88 5.40 -9.41
N LYS A 25 -11.00 4.79 -8.22
CA LYS A 25 -11.34 5.48 -6.96
C LYS A 25 -10.25 6.45 -6.50
N SER A 26 -9.00 6.17 -6.84
CA SER A 26 -7.83 6.96 -6.45
C SER A 26 -7.36 7.93 -7.54
N SER A 27 -8.03 8.02 -8.69
CA SER A 27 -7.63 8.88 -9.83
C SER A 27 -7.27 10.32 -9.45
N ARG A 28 -8.03 10.96 -8.55
CA ARG A 28 -7.73 12.33 -8.06
C ARG A 28 -6.44 12.38 -7.23
N LEU A 29 -6.21 11.37 -6.38
CA LEU A 29 -4.99 11.24 -5.60
C LEU A 29 -3.80 11.04 -6.53
N GLN A 30 -3.92 10.14 -7.52
CA GLN A 30 -2.85 9.91 -8.50
C GLN A 30 -2.47 11.20 -9.23
N ARG A 31 -3.46 12.00 -9.64
CA ARG A 31 -3.21 13.31 -10.26
C ARG A 31 -2.47 14.25 -9.32
N ALA A 32 -2.93 14.39 -8.08
CA ALA A 32 -2.28 15.26 -7.09
C ALA A 32 -0.83 14.84 -6.81
N VAL A 33 -0.55 13.54 -6.73
CA VAL A 33 0.81 13.01 -6.52
C VAL A 33 1.69 13.28 -7.76
N ARG A 34 1.18 13.02 -8.97
CA ARG A 34 1.89 13.34 -10.22
C ARG A 34 2.21 14.83 -10.29
N GLU A 35 1.24 15.71 -10.04
CA GLU A 35 1.43 17.16 -10.05
C GLU A 35 2.47 17.59 -9.00
N ALA A 36 2.39 17.07 -7.78
CA ALA A 36 3.31 17.43 -6.71
C ALA A 36 4.77 17.03 -7.00
N LEU A 37 4.99 15.87 -7.62
CA LEU A 37 6.34 15.34 -7.86
C LEU A 37 6.90 15.76 -9.22
N THR A 38 6.07 15.82 -10.26
CA THR A 38 6.48 16.18 -11.62
C THR A 38 6.66 17.70 -11.77
N ASN A 39 5.68 18.51 -11.32
CA ASN A 39 5.74 19.96 -11.53
C ASN A 39 6.76 20.65 -10.64
N ARG A 40 7.13 20.05 -9.50
CA ARG A 40 8.15 20.62 -8.60
C ARG A 40 9.58 20.32 -9.01
N THR A 41 9.81 19.23 -9.75
CA THR A 41 11.17 18.73 -10.02
C THR A 41 11.54 18.74 -11.50
N GLY A 42 10.57 18.62 -12.41
CA GLY A 42 10.78 18.58 -13.86
C GLY A 42 11.58 17.38 -14.38
N ILE A 43 11.99 16.46 -13.49
CA ILE A 43 12.92 15.35 -13.78
C ILE A 43 12.31 13.99 -13.37
N CYS A 44 11.18 14.01 -12.67
CA CYS A 44 10.51 12.84 -12.11
C CYS A 44 9.19 12.54 -12.85
N ASP A 45 8.98 11.27 -13.22
CA ASP A 45 7.66 10.73 -13.57
C ASP A 45 7.13 9.85 -12.43
N VAL A 46 5.82 9.61 -12.38
CA VAL A 46 5.18 8.77 -11.35
C VAL A 46 4.29 7.71 -11.99
N ALA A 47 4.64 6.45 -11.72
CA ALA A 47 3.88 5.27 -12.13
C ALA A 47 3.22 4.61 -10.92
N PHE A 48 2.03 4.05 -11.13
CA PHE A 48 1.25 3.35 -10.10
C PHE A 48 1.01 1.91 -10.52
N CYS A 49 1.16 0.96 -9.59
CA CYS A 49 0.84 -0.45 -9.79
C CYS A 49 -0.33 -0.85 -8.91
N PHE A 50 -1.41 -1.34 -9.53
CA PHE A 50 -2.65 -1.72 -8.85
C PHE A 50 -2.88 -3.23 -8.95
N PRO A 51 -2.15 -4.06 -8.18
CA PRO A 51 -2.42 -5.49 -8.15
C PRO A 51 -3.81 -5.77 -7.55
N THR A 52 -4.38 -6.90 -7.96
CA THR A 52 -5.58 -7.48 -7.34
C THR A 52 -5.15 -8.66 -6.48
N ALA A 53 -5.71 -8.75 -5.27
CA ALA A 53 -5.46 -9.87 -4.37
C ALA A 53 -5.87 -11.20 -5.01
N GLN A 54 -5.22 -12.30 -4.62
CA GLN A 54 -5.48 -13.63 -5.17
C GLN A 54 -6.73 -14.32 -4.62
N CYS A 55 -7.24 -13.89 -3.45
CA CYS A 55 -8.38 -14.53 -2.81
C CYS A 55 -9.68 -13.86 -3.23
N ARG A 56 -10.51 -14.58 -3.99
CA ARG A 56 -11.86 -14.16 -4.36
C ARG A 56 -12.83 -14.40 -3.20
N ILE A 57 -13.65 -13.41 -2.88
CA ILE A 57 -14.68 -13.54 -1.85
C ILE A 57 -15.88 -14.27 -2.46
N PRO A 58 -16.27 -15.45 -1.96
CA PRO A 58 -17.51 -16.10 -2.36
C PRO A 58 -18.69 -15.29 -1.81
N ILE A 59 -19.68 -15.00 -2.65
CA ILE A 59 -20.93 -14.35 -2.24
C ILE A 59 -21.89 -15.47 -1.84
N PRO A 60 -22.24 -15.62 -0.54
CA PRO A 60 -23.29 -16.55 -0.15
C PRO A 60 -24.61 -16.07 -0.78
N ASP A 61 -25.40 -16.99 -1.31
CA ASP A 61 -26.73 -16.79 -1.95
C ASP A 61 -26.76 -16.62 -3.48
N LEU A 62 -25.65 -16.80 -4.20
CA LEU A 62 -25.74 -17.00 -5.65
C LEU A 62 -26.04 -18.47 -5.99
N PRO A 63 -27.08 -18.78 -6.78
CA PRO A 63 -27.26 -20.11 -7.32
C PRO A 63 -26.05 -20.49 -8.18
N ASP A 64 -25.66 -21.76 -8.06
CA ASP A 64 -24.60 -22.42 -8.82
C ASP A 64 -24.62 -21.94 -10.29
N PRO A 65 -23.52 -21.38 -10.84
CA PRO A 65 -23.51 -20.86 -12.21
C PRO A 65 -23.85 -21.93 -13.25
N ASP A 66 -23.65 -23.22 -12.92
CA ASP A 66 -24.05 -24.35 -13.76
C ASP A 66 -25.57 -24.63 -13.76
N LYS A 67 -26.38 -23.87 -13.01
CA LYS A 67 -27.83 -24.12 -12.83
C LYS A 67 -28.76 -22.97 -13.19
N SER A 68 -28.26 -21.86 -13.71
CA SER A 68 -29.08 -20.66 -13.96
C SER A 68 -28.91 -20.14 -15.39
N GLU A 69 -29.82 -20.52 -16.29
CA GLU A 69 -29.99 -19.87 -17.60
C GLU A 69 -30.48 -18.43 -17.37
N GLY A 70 -29.52 -17.48 -17.33
CA GLY A 70 -29.74 -16.07 -17.01
C GLY A 70 -28.62 -15.42 -16.16
N GLY A 71 -27.57 -16.16 -15.81
CA GLY A 71 -26.55 -15.79 -14.80
C GLY A 71 -25.41 -14.85 -15.22
N GLU A 72 -25.59 -13.92 -16.16
CA GLU A 72 -24.46 -13.07 -16.62
C GLU A 72 -24.18 -11.83 -15.73
N GLU A 73 -25.15 -11.34 -14.94
CA GLU A 73 -24.95 -10.11 -14.14
C GLU A 73 -24.53 -10.32 -12.68
N LEU A 74 -24.92 -11.42 -12.03
CA LEU A 74 -24.66 -11.60 -10.58
C LEU A 74 -23.35 -12.34 -10.28
N GLY A 75 -22.83 -13.16 -11.20
CA GLY A 75 -21.54 -13.87 -11.06
C GLY A 75 -20.30 -12.96 -11.22
N ASN A 76 -20.54 -11.66 -11.45
CA ASN A 76 -19.54 -10.70 -11.91
C ASN A 76 -19.21 -9.61 -10.87
N LEU A 77 -19.62 -9.77 -9.61
CA LEU A 77 -19.08 -8.93 -8.54
C LEU A 77 -17.61 -9.31 -8.30
N ASP A 78 -16.72 -8.44 -8.79
CA ASP A 78 -15.26 -8.53 -8.74
C ASP A 78 -14.74 -8.21 -7.32
N MET A 79 -15.07 -9.09 -6.37
CA MET A 79 -14.76 -8.93 -4.94
C MET A 79 -13.56 -9.77 -4.52
N TRP A 80 -12.49 -9.09 -4.07
CA TRP A 80 -11.26 -9.74 -3.63
C TRP A 80 -10.82 -9.27 -2.26
N THR A 81 -10.01 -10.10 -1.60
CA THR A 81 -9.38 -9.76 -0.32
C THR A 81 -7.96 -10.32 -0.25
N TRP A 82 -7.10 -9.62 0.47
CA TRP A 82 -5.72 -10.05 0.74
C TRP A 82 -5.66 -11.15 1.81
N CYS A 83 -6.56 -11.10 2.78
CA CYS A 83 -6.66 -12.09 3.86
C CYS A 83 -8.09 -12.65 3.86
N MET A 84 -8.21 -13.97 3.92
CA MET A 84 -9.51 -14.63 4.14
C MET A 84 -9.66 -14.90 5.64
N ASP A 85 -10.84 -14.63 6.19
CA ASP A 85 -11.24 -15.15 7.51
C ASP A 85 -12.13 -16.38 7.26
N TYR A 86 -11.51 -17.56 7.20
CA TYR A 86 -12.22 -18.83 7.15
C TYR A 86 -12.55 -19.34 8.56
N SER A 87 -13.19 -18.50 9.37
CA SER A 87 -13.79 -19.02 10.59
C SER A 87 -15.20 -19.48 10.29
N SER A 88 -15.33 -20.80 10.07
CA SER A 88 -16.56 -21.55 9.84
C SER A 88 -17.74 -20.97 10.64
N GLY A 89 -18.73 -20.44 9.92
CA GLY A 89 -19.88 -19.75 10.50
C GLY A 89 -19.90 -18.28 10.10
N GLY A 90 -20.19 -18.05 8.82
CA GLY A 90 -20.38 -16.71 8.25
C GLY A 90 -21.41 -15.94 9.06
N ASN A 91 -20.92 -15.07 9.93
CA ASN A 91 -21.60 -13.96 10.57
C ASN A 91 -20.62 -13.34 11.57
N LYS A 92 -19.68 -12.54 11.05
CA LYS A 92 -19.14 -11.34 11.72
C LYS A 92 -18.09 -10.69 10.81
N PHE A 93 -18.43 -9.51 10.32
CA PHE A 93 -17.43 -8.53 9.94
C PHE A 93 -16.59 -8.24 11.19
N PHE A 94 -15.28 -8.53 11.13
CA PHE A 94 -14.32 -8.28 12.21
C PHE A 94 -14.70 -8.91 13.55
N ASP A 95 -14.34 -10.18 13.73
CA ASP A 95 -14.19 -10.73 15.07
C ASP A 95 -12.78 -10.41 15.58
N GLU A 96 -12.66 -9.42 16.46
CA GLU A 96 -11.38 -8.99 17.06
C GLU A 96 -10.72 -10.11 17.88
N THR A 97 -11.45 -11.18 18.21
CA THR A 97 -10.92 -12.34 18.92
C THR A 97 -10.31 -13.39 17.98
N LYS A 98 -10.47 -13.22 16.66
CA LYS A 98 -9.97 -14.17 15.66
C LYS A 98 -8.60 -13.77 15.13
N LYS A 99 -7.71 -14.75 15.08
CA LYS A 99 -6.40 -14.62 14.44
C LYS A 99 -6.59 -14.51 12.93
N ILE A 100 -5.93 -13.53 12.29
CA ILE A 100 -5.86 -13.46 10.83
C ILE A 100 -5.03 -14.65 10.34
N SER A 101 -5.68 -15.73 9.92
CA SER A 101 -5.02 -16.98 9.53
C SER A 101 -4.18 -16.83 8.25
N ASP A 102 -4.60 -15.96 7.34
CA ASP A 102 -4.00 -15.83 6.00
C ASP A 102 -3.11 -14.60 5.82
N LEU A 103 -2.67 -13.94 6.90
CA LEU A 103 -1.80 -12.77 6.78
C LEU A 103 -0.46 -13.11 6.12
N SER A 104 0.14 -14.25 6.46
CA SER A 104 1.40 -14.70 5.83
C SER A 104 1.24 -14.89 4.32
N ASN A 105 0.16 -15.54 3.89
CA ASN A 105 -0.16 -15.75 2.47
C ASN A 105 -0.34 -14.41 1.73
N ALA A 106 -0.98 -13.43 2.39
CA ALA A 106 -1.14 -12.08 1.84
C ALA A 106 0.23 -11.40 1.64
N LEU A 107 1.09 -11.45 2.65
CA LEU A 107 2.42 -10.85 2.61
C LEU A 107 3.32 -11.55 1.58
N ASP A 108 3.26 -12.88 1.46
CA ASP A 108 4.00 -13.65 0.46
C ASP A 108 3.56 -13.28 -0.97
N SER A 109 2.25 -13.16 -1.21
CA SER A 109 1.71 -12.72 -2.50
C SER A 109 2.21 -11.32 -2.87
N ILE A 110 2.28 -10.40 -1.91
CA ILE A 110 2.77 -9.04 -2.13
C ILE A 110 4.30 -9.02 -2.29
N ALA A 111 5.04 -9.84 -1.54
CA ALA A 111 6.48 -10.00 -1.72
C ALA A 111 6.80 -10.44 -3.15
N GLU A 112 6.00 -11.36 -3.70
CA GLU A 112 6.13 -11.80 -5.08
C GLU A 112 5.82 -10.69 -6.09
N ILE A 113 4.77 -9.89 -5.86
CA ILE A 113 4.47 -8.70 -6.68
C ILE A 113 5.64 -7.71 -6.65
N ILE A 114 6.21 -7.45 -5.47
CA ILE A 114 7.39 -6.58 -5.30
C ILE A 114 8.59 -7.14 -6.06
N ARG A 115 8.81 -8.44 -6.02
CA ARG A 115 9.91 -9.10 -6.75
C ARG A 115 9.75 -9.03 -8.26
N GLN A 116 8.53 -9.19 -8.77
CA GLN A 116 8.24 -9.22 -10.20
C GLN A 116 8.12 -7.83 -10.83
N HIS A 117 7.45 -6.91 -10.14
CA HIS A 117 7.05 -5.61 -10.68
C HIS A 117 7.79 -4.44 -10.02
N GLY A 118 8.55 -4.69 -8.95
CA GLY A 118 9.36 -3.67 -8.30
C GLY A 118 10.63 -3.31 -9.09
N PRO A 119 11.56 -2.55 -8.49
CA PRO A 119 11.43 -1.95 -7.16
C PRO A 119 10.30 -0.91 -7.10
N PHE A 120 9.71 -0.76 -5.92
CA PHE A 120 8.73 0.30 -5.62
C PHE A 120 9.37 1.32 -4.68
N ASP A 121 9.06 2.59 -4.89
CA ASP A 121 9.58 3.72 -4.11
C ASP A 121 8.57 4.18 -3.04
N GLY A 122 7.34 3.67 -3.08
CA GLY A 122 6.33 3.93 -2.07
C GLY A 122 5.18 2.94 -2.14
N VAL A 123 4.38 2.91 -1.07
CA VAL A 123 3.16 2.11 -0.97
C VAL A 123 2.02 2.97 -0.46
N ILE A 124 0.84 2.82 -1.04
CA ILE A 124 -0.40 3.45 -0.59
C ILE A 124 -1.48 2.36 -0.51
N GLY A 125 -2.25 2.35 0.56
CA GLY A 125 -3.33 1.39 0.75
C GLY A 125 -4.65 2.05 1.16
N PHE A 126 -5.76 1.34 0.95
CA PHE A 126 -7.10 1.75 1.38
C PHE A 126 -7.72 0.73 2.34
N SER A 127 -8.26 1.18 3.48
CA SER A 127 -8.91 0.34 4.51
C SER A 127 -8.01 -0.85 4.91
N SER A 128 -8.42 -2.11 4.73
CA SER A 128 -7.54 -3.27 5.00
C SER A 128 -6.24 -3.24 4.20
N GLY A 129 -6.27 -2.73 2.97
CA GLY A 129 -5.07 -2.50 2.17
C GLY A 129 -4.14 -1.45 2.80
N ALA A 130 -4.66 -0.49 3.56
CA ALA A 130 -3.84 0.48 4.30
C ALA A 130 -3.12 -0.17 5.48
N CYS A 131 -3.78 -1.09 6.19
CA CYS A 131 -3.14 -1.88 7.25
C CYS A 131 -1.98 -2.71 6.68
N ILE A 132 -2.20 -3.37 5.53
CA ILE A 132 -1.17 -4.15 4.84
C ILE A 132 -0.04 -3.24 4.34
N ALA A 133 -0.35 -2.08 3.76
CA ALA A 133 0.64 -1.10 3.32
C ALA A 133 1.53 -0.63 4.48
N ALA A 134 0.95 -0.34 5.64
CA ALA A 134 1.70 0.03 6.85
C ALA A 134 2.61 -1.11 7.32
N LEU A 135 2.10 -2.35 7.36
CA LEU A 135 2.91 -3.53 7.68
C LEU A 135 4.09 -3.69 6.73
N ILE A 136 3.86 -3.57 5.42
CA ILE A 136 4.92 -3.69 4.41
C ILE A 136 5.95 -2.58 4.57
N ALA A 137 5.53 -1.34 4.78
CA ALA A 137 6.45 -0.23 4.99
C ALA A 137 7.38 -0.52 6.19
N SER A 138 6.82 -0.89 7.34
CA SER A 138 7.60 -1.29 8.53
C SER A 138 8.47 -2.52 8.27
N LEU A 139 7.95 -3.49 7.52
CA LEU A 139 8.65 -4.71 7.11
C LEU A 139 9.62 -4.49 5.94
N LEU A 140 9.84 -3.26 5.47
CA LEU A 140 10.84 -2.92 4.45
C LEU A 140 11.79 -1.79 4.86
N GLU A 141 11.57 -1.17 6.02
CA GLU A 141 12.48 -0.18 6.60
C GLU A 141 13.92 -0.72 6.79
N GLU A 142 14.89 0.18 6.70
CA GLU A 142 16.29 -0.11 7.00
C GLU A 142 16.45 -0.43 8.50
N GLY A 143 17.40 -1.30 8.85
CA GLY A 143 17.63 -1.73 10.24
C GLY A 143 16.55 -2.64 10.83
N ARG A 144 15.40 -2.82 10.17
CA ARG A 144 14.30 -3.67 10.65
C ARG A 144 14.74 -5.12 10.93
N LYS A 145 15.63 -5.68 10.10
CA LYS A 145 16.01 -7.09 10.17
C LYS A 145 16.73 -7.36 11.49
N GLU A 146 17.67 -6.48 11.83
CA GLU A 146 18.38 -6.50 13.10
C GLU A 146 17.42 -6.27 14.28
N ALA A 147 16.49 -5.30 14.16
CA ALA A 147 15.49 -5.06 15.19
C ALA A 147 14.59 -6.30 15.45
N PHE A 148 14.17 -7.01 14.41
CA PHE A 148 13.41 -8.25 14.53
C PHE A 148 14.25 -9.40 15.10
N GLU A 149 15.49 -9.57 14.64
CA GLU A 149 16.40 -10.58 15.18
C GLU A 149 16.65 -10.37 16.69
N ASN A 150 16.84 -9.12 17.12
CA ASN A 150 16.99 -8.77 18.54
C ASN A 150 15.71 -9.08 19.33
N TRP A 151 14.54 -8.67 18.82
CA TRP A 151 13.26 -8.94 19.50
C TRP A 151 12.96 -10.44 19.63
N MET A 152 13.27 -11.22 18.58
CA MET A 152 13.09 -12.68 18.57
C MET A 152 14.09 -13.42 19.46
N ALA A 153 15.29 -12.84 19.69
CA ALA A 153 16.22 -13.37 20.67
C ALA A 153 15.72 -13.17 22.11
N GLU A 154 14.91 -12.14 22.35
CA GLU A 154 14.37 -11.77 23.66
C GLU A 154 12.95 -12.31 23.93
N ASN A 155 12.21 -12.74 22.90
CA ASN A 155 10.81 -13.14 22.99
C ASN A 155 10.50 -14.42 22.22
N ALA A 156 9.48 -15.18 22.65
CA ALA A 156 9.02 -16.36 21.92
C ALA A 156 8.48 -15.97 20.53
N ALA A 157 8.94 -16.70 19.51
CA ALA A 157 8.80 -16.37 18.09
C ALA A 157 7.37 -16.04 17.63
N ILE A 158 7.20 -14.86 17.01
CA ILE A 158 6.11 -14.63 16.06
C ILE A 158 6.64 -15.06 14.68
N GLU A 159 5.92 -15.96 14.00
CA GLU A 159 6.23 -16.36 12.64
C GLU A 159 5.92 -15.19 11.69
N ILE A 160 6.92 -14.35 11.44
CA ILE A 160 6.85 -13.22 10.50
C ILE A 160 7.30 -13.71 9.13
N CYS A 161 6.58 -13.27 8.09
CA CYS A 161 6.88 -13.57 6.69
C CYS A 161 8.36 -13.31 6.35
N SER A 162 9.15 -14.39 6.28
CA SER A 162 10.58 -14.32 6.02
C SER A 162 10.93 -13.82 4.61
N MET A 163 9.96 -13.84 3.69
CA MET A 163 10.14 -13.38 2.32
C MET A 163 10.31 -11.87 2.25
N LEU A 164 9.53 -11.09 3.02
CA LEU A 164 9.69 -9.63 3.06
C LEU A 164 11.01 -9.20 3.72
N LEU A 165 11.56 -9.98 4.65
CA LEU A 165 12.89 -9.72 5.23
C LEU A 165 14.03 -9.91 4.23
N ARG A 166 13.81 -10.63 3.12
CA ARG A 166 14.80 -10.86 2.06
C ARG A 166 14.73 -9.82 0.95
N VAL A 167 13.66 -9.02 0.90
CA VAL A 167 13.55 -7.90 -0.03
C VAL A 167 14.57 -6.83 0.39
N GLN A 168 15.51 -6.57 -0.53
CA GLN A 168 16.50 -5.52 -0.35
C GLN A 168 15.82 -4.16 -0.57
N PRO A 169 15.93 -3.21 0.37
CA PRO A 169 15.50 -1.85 0.11
C PRO A 169 16.35 -1.26 -1.02
N ARG A 170 15.72 -0.45 -1.88
CA ARG A 170 16.46 0.31 -2.90
C ARG A 170 17.34 1.33 -2.16
N PRO A 171 18.63 1.51 -2.54
CA PRO A 171 19.41 2.62 -2.00
C PRO A 171 18.70 3.95 -2.30
N PRO A 172 18.76 4.93 -1.39
CA PRO A 172 18.00 6.16 -1.52
C PRO A 172 18.53 7.00 -2.69
N HIS A 173 17.94 6.85 -3.87
CA HIS A 173 18.12 7.81 -4.97
C HIS A 173 17.34 9.12 -4.71
N VAL A 174 16.44 9.12 -3.70
CA VAL A 174 15.39 10.13 -3.47
C VAL A 174 15.74 11.13 -2.35
N LEU A 175 16.82 10.93 -1.59
CA LEU A 175 17.20 11.87 -0.52
C LEU A 175 17.59 13.27 -1.04
N SER A 176 17.80 13.43 -2.35
CA SER A 176 18.14 14.70 -3.01
C SER A 176 16.94 15.49 -3.58
N ILE A 177 15.72 14.94 -3.50
CA ILE A 177 14.53 15.55 -4.13
C ILE A 177 13.74 16.43 -3.17
N LEU A 178 13.93 16.26 -1.85
CA LEU A 178 13.38 17.19 -0.87
C LEU A 178 14.25 18.45 -0.86
N PRO A 179 13.69 19.65 -1.08
CA PRO A 179 14.45 20.87 -0.87
C PRO A 179 14.92 20.87 0.59
N THR A 180 16.24 20.91 0.79
CA THR A 180 16.81 21.22 2.09
C THR A 180 16.20 22.54 2.53
N ALA A 181 15.45 22.55 3.63
CA ALA A 181 14.95 23.79 4.19
C ALA A 181 16.15 24.73 4.40
N ASP A 182 16.17 25.85 3.68
CA ASP A 182 17.19 26.87 3.86
C ASP A 182 16.98 27.49 5.26
N PRO A 183 17.91 27.29 6.22
CA PRO A 183 17.72 27.78 7.58
C PRO A 183 17.71 29.31 7.70
N ASN A 184 18.00 30.04 6.61
CA ASN A 184 18.21 31.49 6.63
C ASN A 184 17.08 32.35 6.05
N THR A 185 15.93 31.78 5.67
CA THR A 185 14.77 32.62 5.29
C THR A 185 13.78 32.77 6.46
N ASP A 186 14.27 33.28 7.59
CA ASP A 186 13.41 33.97 8.55
C ASP A 186 14.15 35.19 9.09
N THR A 187 14.06 36.29 8.34
CA THR A 187 14.44 37.59 8.90
C THR A 187 13.57 38.68 8.29
N THR A 188 13.00 39.46 9.22
CA THR A 188 12.41 40.81 9.10
C THR A 188 11.09 40.99 8.34
N ARG A 189 10.00 40.91 9.12
CA ARG A 189 8.86 41.83 8.94
C ARG A 189 8.42 42.44 10.27
N SER A 190 9.30 43.27 10.84
CA SER A 190 8.92 44.28 11.83
C SER A 190 8.15 45.40 11.11
N GLY A 191 6.82 45.29 11.04
CA GLY A 191 5.94 46.40 10.64
C GLY A 191 5.45 47.13 11.88
N GLN A 192 5.96 48.34 12.11
CA GLN A 192 5.51 49.26 13.14
C GLN A 192 4.00 49.49 13.07
N MET A 193 3.30 49.29 14.19
CA MET A 193 2.03 49.96 14.44
C MET A 193 2.32 51.41 14.82
N GLY A 194 1.77 52.34 14.06
CA GLY A 194 1.78 53.76 14.40
C GLY A 194 0.76 54.50 13.54
N HIS A 195 -0.45 54.68 14.07
CA HIS A 195 -1.31 55.80 13.68
C HIS A 195 -2.11 56.25 14.90
N SER A 196 -1.75 57.44 15.38
CA SER A 196 -2.54 58.33 16.21
C SER A 196 -2.85 59.59 15.38
N CYS A 197 -4.02 60.18 15.65
CA CYS A 197 -4.73 61.28 14.96
C CYS A 197 -5.51 60.89 13.70
#